data_AF-A0A3R7L5V2-F1
#
_entry.id   AF-A0A3R7L5V2-F1
#
_cell.length_a   1.000
_cell.length_b   1.000
_cell.length_c   1.000
_cell.angle_alpha   90.00
_cell.angle_beta   90.00
_cell.angle_gamma   90.00
#
_symmetry.space_group_name_H-M   'P 1'
#
loop_
_entity.id
_entity.type
_entity.pdbx_description
1 polymer ?
#
loop_
_entity_poly.entity_id
_entity_poly.type
_entity_poly.pdbx_seq_one_letter_code
_entity_poly.pdbx_strand_id
1 'polypeptide(L)'
;METKKNAHRLNRIFRKPKVMVAPRGWREEGDENNLHSGVSLALLNAMVQELTDDDKTRAAARQDPPSLVQEELAKRAARFGLPVGSPGDGDASLQKRMERFGAAQTTPALVVDEATLKAREARFKSQEETAMDEAMQKRLARFGAAPAAVELKLSEADREAMARRESRFAPC
;
A
#
# COMPACT_ATOMS: atom_id res chain seq x y z
N MET A 1 23.41 -45.29 -40.13
CA MET A 1 22.94 -46.25 -39.09
C MET A 1 22.12 -45.54 -38.00
N GLU A 2 21.94 -44.21 -38.06
CA GLU A 2 21.24 -43.40 -37.04
C GLU A 2 19.71 -43.48 -37.08
N THR A 3 19.10 -43.86 -38.21
CA THR A 3 17.63 -43.85 -38.38
C THR A 3 16.91 -44.76 -37.39
N LYS A 4 17.50 -45.91 -37.05
CA LYS A 4 16.95 -46.87 -36.07
C LYS A 4 16.92 -46.32 -34.64
N LYS A 5 17.89 -45.46 -34.27
CA LYS A 5 17.97 -44.86 -32.93
C LYS A 5 16.90 -43.79 -32.74
N ASN A 6 16.55 -43.07 -33.80
CA ASN A 6 15.50 -42.05 -33.77
C ASN A 6 14.11 -42.70 -33.59
N ALA A 7 13.83 -43.77 -34.34
CA ALA A 7 12.56 -44.51 -34.22
C ALA A 7 12.30 -45.04 -32.80
N HIS A 8 13.32 -45.58 -32.12
CA HIS A 8 13.16 -46.03 -30.73
C HIS A 8 12.85 -44.87 -29.77
N ARG A 9 13.52 -43.72 -29.91
CA ARG A 9 13.28 -42.54 -29.07
C ARG A 9 11.85 -42.01 -29.26
N LEU A 10 11.41 -41.87 -30.50
CA LEU A 10 10.06 -41.42 -30.82
C LEU A 10 9.01 -42.38 -30.26
N ASN A 11 9.22 -43.68 -30.43
CA ASN A 11 8.36 -44.70 -29.83
C ASN A 11 8.40 -44.76 -28.31
N ARG A 12 9.36 -44.11 -27.62
CA ARG A 12 9.36 -43.98 -26.15
C ARG A 12 8.54 -42.77 -25.70
N ILE A 13 8.61 -41.68 -26.46
CA ILE A 13 7.95 -40.40 -26.16
C ILE A 13 6.45 -40.47 -26.51
N PHE A 14 6.11 -41.10 -27.63
CA PHE A 14 4.73 -41.24 -28.10
C PHE A 14 4.03 -42.53 -27.65
N ARG A 15 4.60 -43.26 -26.67
CA ARG A 15 3.86 -44.34 -26.01
C ARG A 15 2.71 -43.70 -25.24
N LYS A 16 1.48 -43.97 -25.67
CA LYS A 16 0.31 -43.72 -24.84
C LYS A 16 0.54 -44.41 -23.50
N PRO A 17 0.47 -43.71 -22.35
CA PRO A 17 0.60 -44.35 -21.05
C PRO A 17 -0.43 -45.48 -20.99
N LYS A 18 0.00 -46.67 -20.55
CA LYS A 18 -0.91 -47.78 -20.26
C LYS A 18 -1.77 -47.29 -19.10
N VAL A 19 -3.00 -46.85 -19.41
CA VAL A 19 -3.95 -46.29 -18.44
C VAL A 19 -4.45 -47.43 -17.56
N MET A 20 -3.61 -47.90 -16.63
CA MET A 20 -4.01 -48.85 -15.58
C MET A 20 -4.53 -48.12 -14.33
N VAL A 21 -4.45 -46.79 -14.32
CA VAL A 21 -4.99 -45.95 -13.25
C VAL A 21 -6.20 -45.24 -13.82
N ALA A 22 -7.37 -45.56 -13.28
CA ALA A 22 -8.60 -44.87 -13.63
C ALA A 22 -8.38 -43.35 -13.49
N PRO A 23 -8.84 -42.54 -14.46
CA PRO A 23 -8.79 -41.09 -14.33
C PRO A 23 -9.39 -40.70 -12.99
N ARG A 24 -8.64 -39.94 -12.18
CA ARG A 24 -9.18 -39.36 -10.96
C ARG A 24 -10.37 -38.49 -11.38
N GLY A 25 -11.58 -38.92 -11.01
CA GLY A 25 -12.78 -38.12 -11.20
C GLY A 25 -12.63 -36.85 -10.38
N TRP A 26 -12.78 -35.69 -11.02
CA TRP A 26 -12.84 -34.38 -10.35
C TRP A 26 -14.23 -34.12 -9.75
N ARG A 27 -14.94 -35.18 -9.34
CA ARG A 27 -16.29 -35.07 -8.80
C ARG A 27 -16.41 -36.02 -7.63
N GLU A 28 -16.48 -35.44 -6.43
CA GLU A 28 -16.97 -36.18 -5.27
C GLU A 28 -18.47 -36.30 -5.44
N GLU A 29 -18.95 -37.52 -5.65
CA GLU A 29 -20.36 -37.84 -5.52
C GLU A 29 -20.77 -37.58 -4.06
N GLY A 30 -21.42 -36.45 -3.83
CA GLY A 30 -21.97 -36.09 -2.53
C GLY A 30 -22.57 -34.70 -2.56
N ASP A 31 -23.90 -34.63 -2.59
CA ASP A 31 -24.70 -33.44 -2.26
C ASP A 31 -24.79 -32.29 -3.29
N GLU A 32 -24.89 -32.62 -4.59
CA GLU A 32 -25.20 -31.60 -5.62
C GLU A 32 -26.56 -30.90 -5.42
N ASN A 33 -27.43 -31.46 -4.58
CA ASN A 33 -28.75 -30.88 -4.27
C ASN A 33 -28.69 -29.74 -3.22
N ASN A 34 -27.54 -29.47 -2.60
CA ASN A 34 -27.41 -28.47 -1.53
C ASN A 34 -26.33 -27.41 -1.81
N LEU A 35 -25.82 -27.39 -3.05
CA LEU A 35 -24.83 -26.42 -3.52
C LEU A 35 -25.55 -25.23 -4.17
N HIS A 36 -25.32 -24.03 -3.62
CA HIS A 36 -25.71 -22.76 -4.24
C HIS A 36 -24.48 -22.14 -4.91
N SER A 37 -24.47 -22.05 -6.24
CA SER A 37 -23.33 -21.52 -7.02
C SER A 37 -21.98 -22.21 -6.72
N GLY A 38 -22.00 -23.54 -6.52
CA GLY A 38 -20.80 -24.34 -6.25
C GLY A 38 -20.29 -24.31 -4.80
N VAL A 39 -21.03 -23.66 -3.88
CA VAL A 39 -20.72 -23.62 -2.45
C VAL A 39 -21.90 -24.18 -1.67
N SER A 40 -21.67 -24.89 -0.56
CA SER A 40 -22.77 -25.43 0.24
C SER A 40 -23.60 -24.30 0.88
N LEU A 41 -24.92 -24.43 0.85
CA LEU A 41 -25.82 -23.46 1.47
C LEU A 41 -25.58 -23.33 2.99
N ALA A 42 -25.20 -24.43 3.63
CA ALA A 42 -24.83 -24.44 5.05
C ALA A 42 -23.62 -23.54 5.34
N LEU A 43 -22.59 -23.56 4.48
CA LEU A 43 -21.43 -22.69 4.64
C LEU A 43 -21.80 -21.21 4.45
N LEU A 44 -22.62 -20.90 3.44
CA LEU A 44 -23.11 -19.53 3.22
C LEU A 44 -23.91 -19.03 4.43
N ASN A 45 -24.80 -19.86 4.99
CA ASN A 45 -25.57 -19.51 6.18
C ASN A 45 -24.69 -19.28 7.41
N ALA A 46 -23.62 -20.07 7.58
CA ALA A 46 -22.65 -19.85 8.66
C ALA A 46 -21.91 -18.51 8.49
N MET A 47 -21.45 -18.19 7.28
CA MET A 47 -20.80 -16.90 7.00
C MET A 47 -21.73 -15.70 7.25
N VAL A 48 -23.02 -15.84 6.95
CA VAL A 48 -24.02 -14.79 7.22
C VAL A 48 -24.23 -14.58 8.72
N GLN A 49 -24.11 -15.63 9.54
CA GLN A 49 -24.22 -15.51 11.00
C GLN A 49 -23.01 -14.78 11.61
N GLU A 50 -21.83 -14.89 11.00
CA GLU A 50 -20.60 -14.22 11.46
C GLU A 50 -20.52 -12.73 11.09
N LEU A 51 -21.42 -12.23 10.23
CA LEU A 51 -21.46 -10.81 9.87
C LEU A 51 -21.78 -9.94 11.08
N THR A 52 -21.01 -8.84 11.22
CA THR A 52 -21.29 -7.82 12.23
C THR A 52 -22.59 -7.08 11.92
N ASP A 53 -23.20 -6.44 12.91
CA ASP A 53 -24.44 -5.66 12.70
C ASP A 53 -24.20 -4.50 11.71
N ASP A 54 -23.01 -3.92 11.72
CA ASP A 54 -22.59 -2.91 10.74
C ASP A 54 -22.52 -3.47 9.31
N ASP A 55 -22.05 -4.71 9.14
CA ASP A 55 -22.03 -5.36 7.82
C ASP A 55 -23.45 -5.70 7.35
N LYS A 56 -24.32 -6.15 8.25
CA LYS A 56 -25.74 -6.43 7.94
C LYS A 56 -26.48 -5.17 7.52
N THR A 57 -26.26 -4.05 8.23
CA THR A 57 -26.89 -2.76 7.88
C THR A 57 -26.37 -2.23 6.54
N ARG A 58 -25.07 -2.33 6.25
CA ARG A 58 -24.50 -1.99 4.93
C ARG A 58 -25.08 -2.86 3.81
N ALA A 59 -25.16 -4.17 4.02
CA ALA A 59 -25.74 -5.10 3.06
C ALA A 59 -27.21 -4.78 2.78
N ALA A 60 -28.01 -4.47 3.81
CA ALA A 60 -29.40 -4.03 3.66
C ALA A 60 -29.51 -2.71 2.88
N ALA A 61 -28.55 -1.79 3.07
CA ALA A 61 -28.44 -0.53 2.34
C ALA A 61 -27.83 -0.67 0.93
N ARG A 62 -27.50 -1.90 0.49
CA ARG A 62 -26.79 -2.21 -0.77
C ARG A 62 -25.50 -1.41 -0.94
N GLN A 63 -24.80 -1.15 0.15
CA GLN A 63 -23.50 -0.50 0.13
C GLN A 63 -22.40 -1.55 -0.04
N ASP A 64 -21.42 -1.23 -0.88
CA ASP A 64 -20.24 -2.07 -1.05
C ASP A 64 -19.42 -2.15 0.25
N PRO A 65 -18.74 -3.29 0.51
CA PRO A 65 -17.83 -3.39 1.64
C PRO A 65 -16.70 -2.36 1.52
N PRO A 66 -16.18 -1.85 2.64
CA PRO A 66 -15.06 -0.92 2.62
C PRO A 66 -13.85 -1.56 1.94
N SER A 67 -13.16 -0.79 1.11
CA SER A 67 -11.89 -1.24 0.53
C SER A 67 -10.83 -1.41 1.63
N LEU A 68 -9.86 -2.30 1.40
CA LEU A 68 -8.73 -2.52 2.33
C LEU A 68 -8.01 -1.20 2.68
N VAL A 69 -7.90 -0.27 1.72
CA VAL A 69 -7.29 1.05 1.93
C VAL A 69 -8.13 1.90 2.90
N GLN A 70 -9.45 1.86 2.78
CA GLN A 70 -10.35 2.57 3.69
C GLN A 70 -10.29 1.99 5.11
N GLU A 71 -10.17 0.67 5.25
CA GLU A 71 -9.97 0.03 6.56
C GLU A 71 -8.64 0.40 7.21
N GLU A 72 -7.54 0.42 6.45
CA GLU A 72 -6.23 0.83 6.97
C GLU A 72 -6.23 2.30 7.40
N LEU A 73 -6.89 3.17 6.63
CA LEU A 73 -7.07 4.57 6.98
C LEU A 73 -7.91 4.70 8.25
N ALA A 74 -9.02 3.95 8.37
CA ALA A 74 -9.84 3.91 9.58
C ALA A 74 -9.05 3.46 10.81
N LYS A 75 -8.28 2.37 10.70
CA LYS A 75 -7.37 1.89 11.75
C LYS A 75 -6.34 2.94 12.14
N ARG A 76 -5.75 3.63 11.16
CA ARG A 76 -4.78 4.70 11.42
C ARG A 76 -5.43 5.86 12.16
N ALA A 77 -6.57 6.35 11.69
CA ALA A 77 -7.19 7.51 12.31
C ALA A 77 -7.79 7.18 13.69
N ALA A 78 -8.27 5.96 13.94
CA ALA A 78 -8.60 5.49 15.28
C ALA A 78 -7.42 5.59 16.27
N ARG A 79 -6.18 5.28 15.82
CA ARG A 79 -4.97 5.44 16.66
C ARG A 79 -4.68 6.89 17.03
N PHE A 80 -5.11 7.83 16.20
CA PHE A 80 -4.95 9.26 16.44
C PHE A 80 -6.20 9.93 17.02
N GLY A 81 -7.23 9.15 17.39
CA GLY A 81 -8.50 9.68 17.91
C GLY A 81 -9.29 10.51 16.89
N LEU A 82 -9.03 10.30 15.60
CA LEU A 82 -9.78 10.92 14.52
C LEU A 82 -11.06 10.10 14.26
N PRO A 83 -12.24 10.73 14.21
CA PRO A 83 -13.47 10.03 13.87
C PRO A 83 -13.40 9.57 12.41
N VAL A 84 -13.49 8.26 12.18
CA VAL A 84 -13.61 7.67 10.84
C VAL A 84 -14.92 6.91 10.78
N GLY A 85 -15.93 7.58 10.26
CA GLY A 85 -17.28 7.05 10.18
C GLY A 85 -18.28 8.07 10.71
N SER A 86 -19.20 8.45 9.83
CA SER A 86 -20.34 9.34 10.06
C SER A 86 -20.01 10.84 10.27
N PRO A 87 -20.51 11.73 9.39
CA PRO A 87 -20.44 13.19 9.56
C PRO A 87 -21.39 13.71 10.66
N GLY A 88 -21.43 13.04 11.81
CA GLY A 88 -22.37 13.37 12.91
C GLY A 88 -21.81 13.22 14.32
N ASP A 89 -20.85 12.33 14.56
CA ASP A 89 -20.28 12.12 15.92
C ASP A 89 -19.02 12.95 16.20
N GLY A 90 -18.43 13.53 15.15
CA GLY A 90 -17.35 14.51 15.31
C GLY A 90 -17.82 15.75 16.06
N ASP A 91 -19.08 16.14 15.90
CA ASP A 91 -19.63 17.40 16.40
C ASP A 91 -19.69 17.48 17.93
N ALA A 92 -20.01 16.41 18.64
CA ALA A 92 -20.11 16.48 20.11
C ALA A 92 -18.73 16.66 20.79
N SER A 93 -17.67 16.05 20.25
CA SER A 93 -16.31 16.24 20.76
C SER A 93 -15.76 17.63 20.39
N LEU A 94 -16.10 18.10 19.19
CA LEU A 94 -15.70 19.40 18.67
C LEU A 94 -16.45 20.51 19.41
N GLN A 95 -17.75 20.34 19.69
CA GLN A 95 -18.57 21.22 20.51
C GLN A 95 -18.08 21.27 21.96
N LYS A 96 -17.81 20.14 22.62
CA LYS A 96 -17.22 20.16 23.97
C LYS A 96 -15.86 20.85 24.01
N ARG A 97 -15.06 20.74 22.93
CA ARG A 97 -13.81 21.49 22.81
C ARG A 97 -14.07 22.97 22.56
N MET A 98 -15.02 23.34 21.71
CA MET A 98 -15.43 24.73 21.46
C MET A 98 -16.04 25.40 22.69
N GLU A 99 -16.76 24.66 23.53
CA GLU A 99 -17.27 25.13 24.82
C GLU A 99 -16.12 25.36 25.82
N ARG A 100 -15.10 24.49 25.81
CA ARG A 100 -13.94 24.61 26.71
C ARG A 100 -12.92 25.67 26.29
N PHE A 101 -12.72 25.86 25.00
CA PHE A 101 -11.65 26.70 24.45
C PHE A 101 -12.15 27.88 23.60
N GLY A 102 -13.48 28.05 23.51
CA GLY A 102 -14.11 29.02 22.62
C GLY A 102 -14.16 28.54 21.16
N ALA A 103 -15.16 29.00 20.41
CA ALA A 103 -15.09 28.95 18.95
C ALA A 103 -13.87 29.78 18.54
N ALA A 104 -12.89 29.14 17.88
CA ALA A 104 -11.76 29.85 17.33
C ALA A 104 -12.29 30.85 16.30
N GLN A 105 -12.50 32.10 16.74
CA GLN A 105 -12.59 33.21 15.81
C GLN A 105 -11.29 33.19 15.01
N THR A 106 -11.50 33.08 13.70
CA THR A 106 -10.56 33.36 12.62
C THR A 106 -9.25 34.01 13.08
N THR A 107 -8.17 33.25 12.91
CA THR A 107 -6.75 33.66 12.99
C THR A 107 -6.36 34.45 14.24
N PRO A 108 -5.56 33.89 15.17
CA PRO A 108 -4.77 34.76 16.03
C PRO A 108 -3.85 35.56 15.10
N ALA A 109 -4.13 36.86 14.93
CA ALA A 109 -3.14 37.79 14.45
C ALA A 109 -2.02 37.76 15.50
N LEU A 110 -1.02 36.92 15.27
CA LEU A 110 0.20 36.85 16.05
C LEU A 110 0.94 38.16 15.77
N VAL A 111 0.58 39.20 16.52
CA VAL A 111 1.37 40.44 16.60
C VAL A 111 2.63 40.06 17.37
N VAL A 112 3.61 39.55 16.63
CA VAL A 112 4.95 39.24 17.14
C VAL A 112 5.75 40.53 17.03
N ASP A 113 6.14 41.10 18.16
CA ASP A 113 6.98 42.30 18.17
C ASP A 113 8.28 42.03 17.39
N GLU A 114 8.73 42.99 16.57
CA GLU A 114 9.94 42.83 15.74
C GLU A 114 11.18 42.41 16.56
N ALA A 115 11.26 42.81 17.83
CA ALA A 115 12.31 42.42 18.75
C ALA A 115 12.31 40.90 19.05
N THR A 116 11.13 40.30 19.20
CA THR A 116 10.98 38.86 19.44
C THR A 116 11.27 38.05 18.18
N LEU A 117 10.93 38.59 17.01
CA LEU A 117 11.25 38.00 15.71
C LEU A 117 12.76 38.02 15.46
N LYS A 118 13.44 39.15 15.70
CA LYS A 118 14.91 39.24 15.64
C LYS A 118 15.61 38.31 16.64
N ALA A 119 15.10 38.20 17.86
CA ALA A 119 15.66 37.31 18.87
C ALA A 119 15.48 35.81 18.51
N ARG A 120 14.41 35.46 17.79
CA ARG A 120 14.21 34.12 17.25
C ARG A 120 15.15 33.86 16.06
N GLU A 121 15.24 34.80 15.12
CA GLU A 121 16.15 34.68 13.98
C GLU A 121 17.62 34.55 14.40
N ALA A 122 18.07 35.30 15.40
CA ALA A 122 19.43 35.22 15.91
C ALA A 122 19.75 33.85 16.53
N ARG A 123 18.77 33.24 17.21
CA ARG A 123 18.90 31.87 17.75
C ARG A 123 18.89 30.83 16.64
N PHE A 124 18.02 31.00 15.65
CA PHE A 124 17.88 30.03 14.58
C PHE A 124 19.08 30.04 13.64
N LYS A 125 19.58 31.23 13.24
CA LYS A 125 20.76 31.37 12.38
C LYS A 125 22.02 30.79 13.02
N SER A 126 22.26 31.06 14.31
CA SER A 126 23.43 30.52 15.00
C SER A 126 23.35 29.01 15.24
N GLN A 127 22.16 28.46 15.48
CA GLN A 127 21.98 27.03 15.71
C GLN A 127 22.02 26.22 14.41
N GLU A 128 21.49 26.76 13.31
CA GLU A 128 21.46 26.07 12.01
C GLU A 128 22.85 26.02 11.38
N GLU A 129 23.61 27.11 11.41
CA GLU A 129 24.99 27.15 10.91
C GLU A 129 25.91 26.20 11.70
N THR A 130 25.83 26.22 13.03
CA THR A 130 26.64 25.32 13.88
C THR A 130 26.26 23.85 13.70
N ALA A 131 24.97 23.53 13.56
CA ALA A 131 24.52 22.16 13.32
C ALA A 131 24.90 21.65 11.92
N MET A 132 24.81 22.51 10.90
CA MET A 132 25.26 22.18 9.53
C MET A 132 26.77 21.93 9.48
N ASP A 133 27.55 22.81 10.12
CA ASP A 133 29.01 22.71 10.16
C ASP A 133 29.46 21.46 10.91
N GLU A 134 28.86 21.15 12.06
CA GLU A 134 29.15 19.92 12.80
C GLU A 134 28.77 18.66 12.01
N ALA A 135 27.60 18.67 11.35
CA ALA A 135 27.16 17.53 10.54
C ALA A 135 28.07 17.32 9.33
N MET A 136 28.51 18.40 8.69
CA MET A 136 29.46 18.38 7.59
C MET A 136 30.83 17.89 8.04
N GLN A 137 31.33 18.38 9.18
CA GLN A 137 32.59 17.92 9.78
C GLN A 137 32.53 16.43 10.15
N LYS A 138 31.43 15.96 10.77
CA LYS A 138 31.23 14.53 11.08
C LYS A 138 31.20 13.68 9.82
N ARG A 139 30.61 14.17 8.72
CA ARG A 139 30.60 13.49 7.43
C ARG A 139 32.00 13.44 6.81
N LEU A 140 32.73 14.56 6.80
CA LEU A 140 34.10 14.65 6.30
C LEU A 140 35.06 13.73 7.08
N ALA A 141 34.91 13.67 8.41
CA ALA A 141 35.71 12.78 9.25
C ALA A 141 35.41 11.29 9.01
N ARG A 142 34.17 10.95 8.66
CA ARG A 142 33.75 9.56 8.41
C ARG A 142 34.02 9.08 6.99
N PHE A 143 33.87 9.97 6.01
CA PHE A 143 33.85 9.60 4.59
C PHE A 143 34.93 10.28 3.74
N GLY A 144 35.76 11.14 4.34
CA GLY A 144 36.73 11.97 3.62
C GLY A 144 36.06 13.14 2.89
N ALA A 145 36.87 13.92 2.16
CA ALA A 145 36.39 15.05 1.35
C ALA A 145 35.28 14.60 0.38
N ALA A 146 34.29 15.47 0.14
CA ALA A 146 33.25 15.21 -0.84
C ALA A 146 33.89 14.84 -2.19
N PRO A 147 33.48 13.74 -2.84
CA PRO A 147 34.02 13.39 -4.14
C PRO A 147 33.79 14.57 -5.08
N ALA A 148 34.84 14.99 -5.80
CA ALA A 148 34.75 16.02 -6.82
C ALA A 148 33.56 15.71 -7.73
N ALA A 149 32.83 16.73 -8.19
CA ALA A 149 31.66 16.56 -9.06
C ALA A 149 32.04 15.68 -10.27
N VAL A 150 31.70 14.40 -10.20
CA VAL A 150 31.93 13.46 -11.29
C VAL A 150 30.78 13.70 -12.26
N GLU A 151 31.09 14.34 -13.38
CA GLU A 151 30.18 14.33 -14.53
C GLU A 151 29.93 12.87 -14.91
N LEU A 152 28.73 12.36 -14.61
CA LEU A 152 28.29 11.04 -15.02
C LEU A 152 28.13 11.02 -16.54
N LYS A 153 29.23 10.79 -17.26
CA LYS A 153 29.22 10.51 -18.69
C LYS A 153 28.62 9.12 -18.88
N LEU A 154 27.29 9.06 -18.98
CA LEU A 154 26.59 7.83 -19.37
C LEU A 154 27.17 7.32 -20.69
N SER A 155 27.52 6.04 -20.74
CA SER A 155 27.98 5.39 -21.96
C SER A 155 26.85 5.38 -22.99
N GLU A 156 27.20 5.27 -24.27
CA GLU A 156 26.21 5.19 -25.34
C GLU A 156 25.27 3.99 -25.17
N ALA A 157 25.79 2.88 -24.62
CA ALA A 157 25.01 1.70 -24.27
C ALA A 157 23.96 1.98 -23.17
N ASP A 158 24.32 2.78 -22.17
CA ASP A 158 23.38 3.14 -21.08
C ASP A 158 22.26 4.06 -21.58
N ARG A 159 22.58 4.99 -22.50
CA ARG A 159 21.57 5.84 -23.14
C ARG A 159 20.59 5.01 -23.98
N GLU A 160 21.10 4.04 -24.74
CA GLU A 160 20.24 3.15 -25.54
C GLU A 160 19.35 2.26 -24.66
N ALA A 161 19.87 1.76 -23.55
CA ALA A 161 19.11 0.96 -22.59
C ALA A 161 17.95 1.77 -21.96
N MET A 162 18.19 3.04 -21.66
CA MET A 162 17.16 3.95 -21.16
C MET A 162 16.12 4.26 -22.22
N ALA A 163 16.52 4.56 -23.46
CA ALA A 163 15.60 4.79 -24.57
C ALA A 163 14.69 3.58 -24.85
N ARG A 164 15.25 2.35 -24.78
CA ARG A 164 14.44 1.11 -24.90
C ARG A 164 13.48 0.91 -23.73
N ARG A 165 13.80 1.40 -22.54
CA ARG A 165 12.85 1.36 -21.41
C ARG A 165 11.74 2.38 -21.63
N GLU A 166 12.08 3.60 -22.00
CA GLU A 166 11.10 4.65 -22.31
C GLU A 166 10.12 4.20 -23.40
N SER A 167 10.60 3.57 -24.47
CA SER A 167 9.72 3.05 -25.53
C SER A 167 8.78 1.93 -25.07
N ARG A 168 9.05 1.25 -23.95
CA ARG A 168 8.18 0.21 -23.38
C ARG A 168 7.10 0.78 -22.46
N PHE A 169 7.34 1.96 -21.90
CA PHE A 169 6.42 2.63 -20.98
C PHE A 169 5.71 3.83 -21.63
N ALA A 170 6.00 4.14 -22.89
CA ALA A 170 5.25 5.12 -23.66
C ALA A 170 3.82 4.60 -23.89
N PRO A 171 2.77 5.35 -23.48
CA PRO A 171 1.39 4.98 -23.76
C PRO A 171 1.15 5.00 -25.27
N CYS A 172 0.53 3.94 -25.79
CA CYS A 172 0.04 3.86 -27.17
C CYS A 172 -1.11 4.84 -27.41
#